data_AF-A0A8X6Z2U7-F1
#
_entry.id   AF-A0A8X6Z2U7-F1
#
_cell.length_a   1.000
_cell.length_b   1.000
_cell.length_c   1.000
_cell.angle_alpha   90.00
_cell.angle_beta   90.00
_cell.angle_gamma   90.00
#
_symmetry.space_group_name_H-M   'P 1'
#
loop_
_entity.id
_entity.type
_entity.pdbx_description
1 polymer ?
#
loop_
_entity_poly.entity_id
_entity_poly.type
_entity_poly.pdbx_seq_one_letter_code
_entity_poly.pdbx_strand_id
1 'polypeptide(L)'
;MILEKIKTKVLSLTKSTSKPKIILGLSGGADSTFLFHALKNLHHENKITLIAAHLNHGWRQEAIIDENFCRDLCNQFQIQLEIVNASSFDPIKSNGSKEELGRNLRRQFFDESVQKHNADFVALAHHLQDQQETFLWRILRGTTLSGLTCMKEIDGFYIRPLLDISKDEILNYLKENNLTYIEDESNYSEKFLRNRIRKNIIPALRECDSRFDIKFQDTLTALIKENEFLDQLTNDIFINMFQQNDKLLIGNLKTFLATHEVLQNRLIIKWLCSEKVKFQISSNFISEIIKFLKSKEGGSHTLHQNWKINKKGTSFWISK
;
A
#
# COMPACT_ATOMS: atom_id res chain seq x y z
N MET A 1 -3.60 -25.35 9.44
CA MET A 1 -3.68 -24.30 10.48
C MET A 1 -3.45 -22.91 9.89
N ILE A 2 -2.36 -22.67 9.15
CA ILE A 2 -2.09 -21.36 8.54
C ILE A 2 -3.10 -20.94 7.46
N LEU A 3 -3.52 -21.85 6.58
CA LEU A 3 -4.49 -21.54 5.52
C LEU A 3 -5.81 -21.01 6.08
N GLU A 4 -6.33 -21.65 7.14
CA GLU A 4 -7.56 -21.23 7.83
C GLU A 4 -7.42 -19.86 8.51
N LYS A 5 -6.24 -19.53 9.04
CA LYS A 5 -5.91 -18.17 9.51
C LYS A 5 -6.06 -17.16 8.37
N ILE A 6 -5.51 -17.47 7.18
CA ILE A 6 -5.60 -16.58 6.01
C ILE A 6 -7.04 -16.44 5.53
N LYS A 7 -7.79 -17.54 5.43
CA LYS A 7 -9.20 -17.52 5.05
C LYS A 7 -10.01 -16.61 5.98
N THR A 8 -9.89 -16.81 7.29
CA THR A 8 -10.55 -16.00 8.31
C THR A 8 -10.18 -14.53 8.18
N LYS A 9 -8.90 -14.25 7.95
CA LYS A 9 -8.40 -12.89 7.76
C LYS A 9 -8.98 -12.24 6.52
N VAL A 10 -9.02 -12.93 5.37
CA VAL A 10 -9.63 -12.42 4.14
C VAL A 10 -11.11 -12.09 4.36
N LEU A 11 -11.87 -12.98 5.02
CA LEU A 11 -13.28 -12.73 5.32
C LEU A 11 -13.47 -11.52 6.25
N SER A 12 -12.59 -11.35 7.24
CA SER A 12 -12.60 -10.17 8.11
C SER A 12 -12.30 -8.87 7.35
N LEU A 13 -11.30 -8.89 6.46
CA LEU A 13 -10.90 -7.72 5.66
C LEU A 13 -11.97 -7.32 4.65
N THR A 14 -12.78 -8.28 4.17
CA THR A 14 -13.79 -8.08 3.13
C THR A 14 -15.22 -8.08 3.65
N LYS A 15 -15.41 -8.01 4.97
CA LYS A 15 -16.72 -8.12 5.66
C LYS A 15 -17.75 -7.06 5.26
N SER A 16 -17.33 -5.98 4.61
CA SER A 16 -18.23 -4.91 4.13
C SER A 16 -19.10 -5.35 2.96
N THR A 17 -18.74 -6.44 2.28
CA THR A 17 -19.43 -6.91 1.08
C THR A 17 -19.86 -8.36 1.26
N SER A 18 -21.14 -8.64 1.00
CA SER A 18 -21.62 -10.02 0.96
C SER A 18 -21.10 -10.71 -0.30
N LYS A 19 -20.41 -11.84 -0.13
CA LYS A 19 -19.79 -12.63 -1.21
C LYS A 19 -18.90 -11.77 -2.13
N PRO A 20 -17.82 -11.20 -1.60
CA PRO A 20 -16.99 -10.24 -2.34
C PRO A 20 -16.38 -10.89 -3.59
N LYS A 21 -16.27 -10.10 -4.66
CA LYS A 21 -15.51 -10.44 -5.85
C LYS A 21 -14.10 -9.91 -5.72
N ILE A 22 -13.13 -10.81 -5.71
CA ILE A 22 -11.73 -10.53 -5.42
C ILE A 22 -10.88 -10.85 -6.65
N ILE A 23 -10.13 -9.85 -7.11
CA ILE A 23 -9.01 -10.04 -8.05
C ILE A 23 -7.79 -10.47 -7.25
N LEU A 24 -7.15 -11.58 -7.59
CA LEU A 24 -5.87 -12.00 -7.02
C LEU A 24 -4.73 -11.65 -7.97
N GLY A 25 -3.76 -10.86 -7.51
CA GLY A 25 -2.50 -10.68 -8.23
C GLY A 25 -1.69 -11.99 -8.22
N LEU A 26 -1.68 -12.71 -9.33
CA LEU A 26 -1.02 -14.00 -9.48
C LEU A 26 0.24 -13.86 -10.34
N SER A 27 1.42 -13.84 -9.72
CA SER A 27 2.70 -13.78 -10.45
C SER A 27 3.26 -15.16 -10.81
N GLY A 28 2.72 -16.22 -10.22
CA GLY A 28 3.26 -17.59 -10.31
C GLY A 28 4.33 -17.88 -9.26
N GLY A 29 4.84 -16.86 -8.58
CA GLY A 29 5.80 -17.01 -7.48
C GLY A 29 5.16 -17.57 -6.20
N ALA A 30 5.99 -18.13 -5.32
CA ALA A 30 5.58 -18.81 -4.09
C ALA A 30 4.48 -18.08 -3.30
N ASP A 31 4.63 -16.77 -3.09
CA ASP A 31 3.69 -16.00 -2.24
C ASP A 31 2.31 -15.90 -2.88
N SER A 32 2.27 -15.58 -4.17
CA SER A 32 1.02 -15.47 -4.93
C SER A 32 0.31 -16.81 -5.08
N THR A 33 1.09 -17.89 -5.27
CA THR A 33 0.58 -19.26 -5.33
C THR A 33 0.02 -19.68 -3.97
N PHE A 34 0.71 -19.40 -2.87
CA PHE A 34 0.18 -19.66 -1.53
C PHE A 34 -1.15 -18.93 -1.28
N LEU A 35 -1.22 -17.64 -1.64
CA LEU A 35 -2.45 -16.87 -1.52
C LEU A 35 -3.57 -17.42 -2.42
N PHE A 36 -3.24 -17.87 -3.63
CA PHE A 36 -4.16 -18.56 -4.52
C PHE A 36 -4.78 -19.78 -3.83
N HIS A 37 -3.97 -20.63 -3.20
CA HIS A 37 -4.47 -21.80 -2.49
C HIS A 37 -5.37 -21.47 -1.30
N ALA A 38 -5.17 -20.33 -0.64
CA ALA A 38 -6.07 -19.86 0.42
C ALA A 38 -7.42 -19.39 -0.16
N LEU A 39 -7.38 -18.59 -1.21
CA LEU A 39 -8.57 -17.96 -1.79
C LEU A 39 -9.41 -18.93 -2.63
N LYS A 40 -8.80 -19.89 -3.35
CA LYS A 40 -9.55 -20.87 -4.14
C LYS A 40 -10.54 -21.67 -3.27
N ASN A 41 -10.14 -21.97 -2.03
CA ASN A 41 -10.99 -22.73 -1.12
C ASN A 41 -12.23 -21.91 -0.73
N LEU A 42 -12.04 -20.62 -0.40
CA LEU A 42 -13.17 -19.71 -0.16
C LEU A 42 -14.07 -19.55 -1.38
N HIS A 43 -13.49 -19.59 -2.58
CA HIS A 43 -14.24 -19.55 -3.83
C HIS A 43 -15.14 -20.79 -4.00
N HIS A 44 -14.57 -21.99 -3.84
CA HIS A 44 -15.33 -23.24 -3.92
C HIS A 44 -16.35 -23.42 -2.78
N GLU A 45 -16.05 -22.87 -1.60
CA GLU A 45 -17.00 -22.76 -0.48
C GLU A 45 -18.09 -21.70 -0.71
N ASN A 46 -18.10 -21.05 -1.89
CA ASN A 46 -19.06 -20.02 -2.31
C ASN A 46 -19.08 -18.78 -1.40
N LYS A 47 -17.99 -18.55 -0.64
CA LYS A 47 -17.82 -17.40 0.25
C LYS A 47 -17.33 -16.15 -0.47
N ILE A 48 -16.59 -16.33 -1.56
CA ILE A 48 -16.09 -15.25 -2.42
C ILE A 48 -16.23 -15.63 -3.91
N THR A 49 -16.14 -14.64 -4.79
CA THR A 49 -15.89 -14.88 -6.22
C THR A 49 -14.44 -14.54 -6.51
N LEU A 50 -13.64 -15.48 -7.01
CA LEU A 50 -12.21 -15.27 -7.24
C LEU A 50 -11.92 -15.16 -8.74
N ILE A 51 -11.11 -14.18 -9.12
CA ILE A 51 -10.53 -14.03 -10.45
C ILE A 51 -9.03 -13.83 -10.26
N ALA A 52 -8.21 -14.66 -10.88
CA ALA A 52 -6.77 -14.46 -10.92
C ALA A 52 -6.40 -13.44 -12.01
N ALA A 53 -5.39 -12.62 -11.74
CA ALA A 53 -4.93 -11.58 -12.65
C ALA A 53 -3.40 -11.58 -12.70
N HIS A 54 -2.85 -11.84 -13.88
CA HIS A 54 -1.42 -11.90 -14.14
C HIS A 54 -1.00 -10.80 -15.11
N LEU A 55 -0.02 -9.99 -14.70
CA LEU A 55 0.61 -9.00 -15.57
C LEU A 55 1.92 -9.56 -16.11
N ASN A 56 1.95 -9.87 -17.40
CA ASN A 56 3.16 -10.29 -18.08
C ASN A 56 3.98 -9.04 -18.48
N HIS A 57 5.07 -8.77 -17.78
CA HIS A 57 5.90 -7.60 -18.06
C HIS A 57 6.67 -7.67 -19.39
N GLY A 58 6.83 -8.85 -19.98
CA GLY A 58 7.59 -9.04 -21.23
C GLY A 58 9.08 -8.68 -21.13
N TRP A 59 9.62 -8.53 -19.92
CA TRP A 59 11.01 -8.10 -19.71
C TRP A 59 12.04 -9.22 -19.87
N ARG A 60 11.59 -10.46 -19.88
CA ARG A 60 12.41 -11.67 -19.96
C ARG A 60 11.73 -12.72 -20.84
N GLN A 61 12.49 -13.60 -21.48
CA GLN A 61 11.93 -14.63 -22.37
C GLN A 61 11.13 -15.67 -21.57
N GLU A 62 11.51 -15.90 -20.32
CA GLU A 62 10.88 -16.82 -19.39
C GLU A 62 9.52 -16.33 -18.88
N ALA A 63 9.10 -15.10 -19.20
CA ALA A 63 7.80 -14.58 -18.80
C ALA A 63 6.63 -15.41 -19.39
N ILE A 64 6.88 -16.12 -20.49
CA ILE A 64 5.94 -17.09 -21.06
C ILE A 64 5.76 -18.31 -20.14
N ILE A 65 6.81 -18.73 -19.43
CA ILE A 65 6.76 -19.85 -18.47
C ILE A 65 5.88 -19.47 -17.28
N ASP A 66 6.05 -18.27 -16.73
CA ASP A 66 5.22 -17.75 -15.65
C ASP A 66 3.74 -17.71 -16.05
N GLU A 67 3.48 -17.21 -17.26
CA GLU A 67 2.13 -17.09 -17.79
C GLU A 67 1.47 -18.47 -17.95
N ASN A 68 2.18 -19.43 -18.54
CA ASN A 68 1.70 -20.80 -18.70
C ASN A 68 1.44 -21.47 -17.35
N PHE A 69 2.34 -21.30 -16.39
CA PHE A 69 2.11 -21.79 -15.02
C PHE A 69 0.81 -21.22 -14.42
N CYS A 70 0.59 -19.90 -14.56
CA CYS A 70 -0.64 -19.27 -14.07
C CYS A 70 -1.88 -19.82 -14.77
N ARG A 71 -1.82 -20.05 -16.10
CA ARG A 71 -2.90 -20.66 -16.88
C ARG A 71 -3.22 -22.05 -16.39
N ASP A 72 -2.21 -22.91 -16.25
CA ASP A 72 -2.38 -24.29 -15.82
C ASP A 72 -2.95 -24.37 -14.42
N LEU A 73 -2.43 -23.57 -13.48
CA LEU A 73 -2.92 -23.49 -12.11
C LEU A 73 -4.40 -23.06 -12.05
N CYS A 74 -4.77 -22.03 -12.81
CA CYS A 74 -6.15 -21.55 -12.83
C CYS A 74 -7.10 -22.56 -13.51
N ASN A 75 -6.67 -23.19 -14.60
CA ASN A 75 -7.44 -24.23 -15.29
C ASN A 75 -7.68 -25.44 -14.37
N GLN A 76 -6.65 -25.89 -13.65
CA GLN A 76 -6.73 -27.03 -12.73
C GLN A 76 -7.82 -26.82 -11.66
N PHE A 77 -7.98 -25.60 -11.16
CA PHE A 77 -8.93 -25.28 -10.10
C PHE A 77 -10.16 -24.51 -10.60
N GLN A 78 -10.39 -24.45 -11.92
CA GLN A 78 -11.54 -23.78 -12.53
C GLN A 78 -11.73 -22.32 -12.06
N ILE A 79 -10.62 -21.61 -11.86
CA ILE A 79 -10.61 -20.18 -11.51
C ILE A 79 -10.44 -19.37 -12.78
N GLN A 80 -11.24 -18.31 -12.96
CA GLN A 80 -11.08 -17.40 -14.09
C GLN A 80 -9.71 -16.69 -14.01
N LEU A 81 -9.00 -16.64 -15.13
CA LEU A 81 -7.71 -15.96 -15.25
C LEU A 81 -7.77 -14.82 -16.27
N GLU A 82 -7.37 -13.64 -15.84
CA GLU A 82 -7.05 -12.51 -16.70
C GLU A 82 -5.53 -12.40 -16.88
N ILE A 83 -5.09 -12.29 -18.13
CA ILE A 83 -3.70 -12.02 -18.47
C ILE A 83 -3.66 -10.77 -19.34
N VAL A 84 -2.79 -9.83 -18.95
CA VAL A 84 -2.49 -8.62 -19.72
C VAL A 84 -0.98 -8.53 -19.91
N ASN A 85 -0.55 -8.13 -21.11
CA ASN A 85 0.86 -7.86 -21.37
C ASN A 85 1.16 -6.39 -21.07
N ALA A 86 2.24 -6.09 -20.35
CA ALA A 86 2.58 -4.73 -19.99
C ALA A 86 2.82 -3.80 -21.21
N SER A 87 3.18 -4.37 -22.37
CA SER A 87 3.30 -3.64 -23.63
C SER A 87 1.98 -3.12 -24.20
N SER A 88 0.83 -3.61 -23.71
CA SER A 88 -0.48 -3.10 -24.14
C SER A 88 -0.84 -1.77 -23.47
N PHE A 89 -0.11 -1.35 -22.44
CA PHE A 89 -0.31 -0.06 -21.80
C PHE A 89 0.43 1.04 -22.55
N ASP A 90 -0.15 2.23 -22.56
CA ASP A 90 0.50 3.42 -23.10
C ASP A 90 1.85 3.66 -22.40
N PRO A 91 2.86 4.18 -23.11
CA PRO A 91 4.16 4.47 -22.52
C PRO A 91 4.03 5.48 -21.37
N ILE A 92 4.10 4.99 -20.15
CA ILE A 92 4.17 5.86 -18.97
C ILE A 92 5.55 6.54 -19.02
N LYS A 93 5.58 7.87 -19.23
CA LYS A 93 6.80 8.67 -19.06
C LYS A 93 7.28 8.51 -17.62
N SER A 94 8.22 7.60 -17.42
CA SER A 94 8.87 7.36 -16.14
C SER A 94 10.25 8.01 -16.18
N ASN A 95 10.43 9.10 -15.43
CA ASN A 95 11.77 9.55 -15.02
C ASN A 95 12.32 8.68 -13.87
N GLY A 96 11.55 7.69 -13.41
CA GLY A 96 11.87 6.77 -12.33
C GLY A 96 12.55 5.48 -12.79
N SER A 97 12.98 4.69 -11.80
CA SER A 97 13.62 3.38 -12.03
C SER A 97 12.65 2.37 -12.69
N LYS A 98 13.20 1.29 -13.27
CA LYS A 98 12.38 0.17 -13.81
C LYS A 98 11.38 -0.38 -12.77
N GLU A 99 11.72 -0.38 -11.48
CA GLU A 99 10.81 -0.82 -10.41
C GLU A 99 9.60 0.09 -10.27
N GLU A 100 9.80 1.41 -10.40
CA GLU A 100 8.73 2.40 -10.31
C GLU A 100 7.78 2.29 -11.50
N LEU A 101 8.34 2.15 -12.71
CA LEU A 101 7.55 1.87 -13.92
C LEU A 101 6.72 0.59 -13.76
N GLY A 102 7.35 -0.52 -13.34
CA GLY A 102 6.64 -1.79 -13.11
C GLY A 102 5.56 -1.69 -12.04
N ARG A 103 5.78 -0.89 -10.99
CA ARG A 103 4.77 -0.65 -9.95
C ARG A 103 3.61 0.22 -10.46
N ASN A 104 3.86 1.16 -11.37
CA ASN A 104 2.84 2.00 -11.97
C ASN A 104 1.96 1.19 -12.93
N LEU A 105 2.58 0.38 -13.79
CA LEU A 105 1.88 -0.54 -14.69
C LEU A 105 1.02 -1.54 -13.93
N ARG A 106 1.54 -2.12 -12.83
CA ARG A 106 0.74 -3.00 -11.97
C ARG A 106 -0.49 -2.31 -11.37
N ARG A 107 -0.37 -1.06 -10.93
CA ARG A 107 -1.52 -0.30 -10.42
C ARG A 107 -2.54 -0.07 -11.52
N GLN A 108 -2.11 0.42 -12.69
CA GLN A 108 -2.99 0.61 -13.83
C GLN A 108 -3.72 -0.68 -14.20
N PHE A 109 -2.98 -1.80 -14.29
CA PHE A 109 -3.56 -3.11 -14.55
C PHE A 109 -4.65 -3.49 -13.55
N PHE A 110 -4.37 -3.42 -12.24
CA PHE A 110 -5.36 -3.80 -11.25
C PHE A 110 -6.55 -2.83 -11.19
N ASP A 111 -6.33 -1.54 -11.40
CA ASP A 111 -7.39 -0.54 -11.46
C ASP A 111 -8.34 -0.84 -12.65
N GLU A 112 -7.80 -1.18 -13.82
CA GLU A 112 -8.57 -1.60 -15.00
C GLU A 112 -9.28 -2.94 -14.79
N SER A 113 -8.62 -3.93 -14.19
CA SER A 113 -9.22 -5.23 -13.84
C SER A 113 -10.42 -5.07 -12.88
N VAL A 114 -10.29 -4.20 -11.87
CA VAL A 114 -11.38 -3.90 -10.92
C VAL A 114 -12.60 -3.34 -11.66
N GLN A 115 -12.40 -2.39 -12.58
CA GLN A 115 -13.48 -1.82 -13.38
C GLN A 115 -14.11 -2.86 -14.32
N LYS A 116 -13.28 -3.58 -15.08
CA LYS A 116 -13.73 -4.59 -16.06
C LYS A 116 -14.56 -5.69 -15.42
N HIS A 117 -14.14 -6.18 -14.25
CA HIS A 117 -14.81 -7.27 -13.58
C HIS A 117 -15.85 -6.82 -12.56
N ASN A 118 -16.01 -5.52 -12.33
CA ASN A 118 -16.78 -4.96 -11.22
C ASN A 118 -16.45 -5.70 -9.91
N ALA A 119 -15.15 -5.69 -9.57
CA ALA A 119 -14.60 -6.36 -8.41
C ALA A 119 -14.58 -5.42 -7.20
N ASP A 120 -14.72 -6.00 -6.01
CA ASP A 120 -14.73 -5.25 -4.75
C ASP A 120 -13.32 -5.03 -4.23
N PHE A 121 -12.44 -6.01 -4.43
CA PHE A 121 -11.10 -6.01 -3.85
C PHE A 121 -10.02 -6.58 -4.78
N VAL A 122 -8.78 -6.19 -4.54
CA VAL A 122 -7.56 -6.77 -5.12
C VAL A 122 -6.70 -7.35 -4.00
N ALA A 123 -6.51 -8.67 -3.98
CA ALA A 123 -5.65 -9.36 -3.04
C ALA A 123 -4.21 -9.46 -3.55
N LEU A 124 -3.25 -9.02 -2.74
CA LEU A 124 -1.82 -9.08 -3.03
C LEU A 124 -1.08 -9.88 -1.96
N ALA A 125 -0.15 -10.73 -2.38
CA ALA A 125 0.57 -11.67 -1.53
C ALA A 125 1.79 -11.05 -0.80
N HIS A 126 1.69 -9.80 -0.36
CA HIS A 126 2.77 -9.18 0.41
C HIS A 126 2.84 -9.77 1.82
N HIS A 127 4.04 -10.13 2.26
CA HIS A 127 4.28 -10.85 3.51
C HIS A 127 5.14 -10.07 4.52
N LEU A 128 5.49 -10.68 5.66
CA LEU A 128 6.23 -10.04 6.76
C LEU A 128 7.58 -9.46 6.31
N GLN A 129 8.36 -10.20 5.52
CA GLN A 129 9.64 -9.71 5.01
C GLN A 129 9.46 -8.50 4.06
N ASP A 130 8.36 -8.39 3.32
CA ASP A 130 8.07 -7.17 2.55
C ASP A 130 7.80 -5.95 3.47
N GLN A 131 7.22 -6.17 4.65
CA GLN A 131 7.08 -5.14 5.68
C GLN A 131 8.44 -4.71 6.23
N GLN A 132 9.33 -5.67 6.51
CA GLN A 132 10.69 -5.40 6.98
C GLN A 132 11.49 -4.60 5.94
N GLU A 133 11.43 -5.01 4.68
CA GLU A 133 12.05 -4.29 3.57
C GLU A 133 11.51 -2.87 3.44
N THR A 134 10.18 -2.73 3.49
CA THR A 134 9.53 -1.41 3.41
C THR A 134 9.92 -0.52 4.58
N PHE A 135 10.01 -1.09 5.79
CA PHE A 135 10.40 -0.38 7.01
C PHE A 135 11.82 0.18 6.89
N LEU A 136 12.79 -0.70 6.63
CA LEU A 136 14.20 -0.35 6.52
C LEU A 136 14.43 0.63 5.36
N TRP A 137 13.76 0.41 4.22
CA TRP A 137 13.81 1.32 3.08
C TRP A 137 13.29 2.71 3.41
N ARG A 138 12.18 2.82 4.17
CA ARG A 138 11.63 4.12 4.59
C ARG A 138 12.52 4.81 5.63
N ILE A 139 13.12 4.07 6.57
CA ILE A 139 14.08 4.61 7.53
C ILE A 139 15.27 5.25 6.82
N LEU A 140 15.87 4.55 5.85
CA LEU A 140 17.03 5.06 5.08
C LEU A 140 16.73 6.36 4.32
N ARG A 141 15.47 6.63 4.01
CA ARG A 141 15.03 7.84 3.29
C ARG A 141 14.54 8.96 4.20
N GLY A 142 14.48 8.72 5.50
CA GLY A 142 13.77 9.58 6.45
C GLY A 142 12.26 9.42 6.29
N THR A 143 11.55 9.21 7.39
CA THR A 143 10.10 9.02 7.35
C THR A 143 9.44 9.44 8.66
N THR A 144 8.14 9.69 8.62
CA THR A 144 7.32 10.00 9.79
C THR A 144 6.80 8.72 10.44
N LEU A 145 6.15 8.83 11.60
CA LEU A 145 5.48 7.69 12.24
C LEU A 145 4.52 6.96 11.27
N SER A 146 3.71 7.69 10.50
CA SER A 146 2.81 7.10 9.49
C SER A 146 3.56 6.38 8.36
N GLY A 147 4.82 6.73 8.11
CA GLY A 147 5.69 5.99 7.22
C GLY A 147 6.27 4.72 7.86
N LEU A 148 6.55 4.74 9.16
CA LEU A 148 7.06 3.56 9.88
C LEU A 148 6.00 2.46 10.03
N THR A 149 4.71 2.75 9.88
CA THR A 149 3.64 1.74 9.87
C THR A 149 3.55 0.91 8.57
N CYS A 150 4.53 1.08 7.66
CA CYS A 150 4.69 0.32 6.41
C CYS A 150 3.41 0.20 5.54
N MET A 151 3.08 -1.02 5.09
CA MET A 151 1.90 -1.31 4.29
C MET A 151 0.70 -1.63 5.19
N LYS A 152 -0.48 -1.14 4.82
CA LYS A 152 -1.74 -1.46 5.49
C LYS A 152 -2.33 -2.75 4.94
N GLU A 153 -3.06 -3.48 5.79
CA GLU A 153 -3.82 -4.66 5.38
C GLU A 153 -4.94 -4.32 4.38
N ILE A 154 -5.53 -3.13 4.52
CA ILE A 154 -6.49 -2.55 3.58
C ILE A 154 -6.01 -1.16 3.16
N ASP A 155 -5.95 -0.92 1.86
CA ASP A 155 -5.61 0.38 1.27
C ASP A 155 -6.46 0.61 0.01
N GLY A 156 -7.55 1.37 0.16
CA GLY A 156 -8.61 1.41 -0.85
C GLY A 156 -9.22 0.02 -1.04
N PHE A 157 -9.27 -0.45 -2.30
CA PHE A 157 -9.72 -1.82 -2.62
C PHE A 157 -8.59 -2.86 -2.52
N TYR A 158 -7.34 -2.48 -2.25
CA TYR A 158 -6.26 -3.44 -2.10
C TYR A 158 -6.27 -4.08 -0.71
N ILE A 159 -6.27 -5.41 -0.65
CA ILE A 159 -6.11 -6.20 0.57
C ILE A 159 -4.80 -7.00 0.56
N ARG A 160 -4.13 -7.06 1.71
CA ARG A 160 -2.83 -7.75 1.88
C ARG A 160 -2.90 -8.70 3.07
N PRO A 161 -3.53 -9.88 2.90
CA PRO A 161 -3.81 -10.77 4.02
C PRO A 161 -2.54 -11.40 4.63
N LEU A 162 -1.41 -11.43 3.90
CA LEU A 162 -0.21 -12.14 4.34
C LEU A 162 0.79 -11.28 5.15
N LEU A 163 0.51 -10.02 5.44
CA LEU A 163 1.50 -9.08 6.02
C LEU A 163 2.09 -9.50 7.38
N ASP A 164 1.44 -10.42 8.08
CA ASP A 164 1.84 -10.97 9.37
C ASP A 164 2.33 -12.43 9.27
N ILE A 165 2.58 -12.90 8.05
CA ILE A 165 3.02 -14.26 7.73
C ILE A 165 4.45 -14.21 7.23
N SER A 166 5.30 -15.08 7.76
CA SER A 166 6.68 -15.18 7.31
C SER A 166 6.80 -15.91 5.97
N LYS A 167 7.85 -15.59 5.22
CA LYS A 167 8.24 -16.31 4.01
C LYS A 167 8.47 -17.80 4.29
N ASP A 168 9.06 -18.14 5.43
CA ASP A 168 9.34 -19.52 5.81
C ASP A 168 8.03 -20.31 6.04
N GLU A 169 7.03 -19.71 6.67
CA GLU A 169 5.69 -20.30 6.80
C GLU A 169 5.03 -20.55 5.43
N ILE A 170 5.16 -19.62 4.48
CA ILE A 170 4.67 -19.77 3.11
C ILE A 170 5.36 -20.97 2.42
N LEU A 171 6.69 -21.00 2.45
CA LEU A 171 7.48 -22.03 1.79
C LEU A 171 7.27 -23.42 2.42
N ASN A 172 7.20 -23.50 3.75
CA ASN A 172 6.91 -24.74 4.45
C ASN A 172 5.54 -25.30 4.06
N TYR A 173 4.51 -24.45 4.01
CA TYR A 173 3.19 -24.89 3.56
C TYR A 173 3.22 -25.43 2.13
N LEU A 174 3.85 -24.71 1.20
CA LEU A 174 3.93 -25.15 -0.21
C LEU A 174 4.67 -26.50 -0.31
N LYS A 175 5.77 -26.66 0.43
CA LYS A 175 6.55 -27.89 0.49
C LYS A 175 5.77 -29.06 1.08
N GLU A 176 5.15 -28.88 2.24
CA GLU A 176 4.36 -29.92 2.93
C GLU A 176 3.18 -30.42 2.08
N ASN A 177 2.63 -29.56 1.23
CA ASN A 177 1.49 -29.88 0.36
C ASN A 177 1.91 -30.21 -1.08
N ASN A 178 3.21 -30.33 -1.36
CA ASN A 178 3.77 -30.60 -2.70
C ASN A 178 3.23 -29.65 -3.79
N LEU A 179 3.10 -28.37 -3.45
CA LEU A 179 2.60 -27.34 -4.35
C LEU A 179 3.76 -26.67 -5.07
N THR A 180 3.72 -26.72 -6.39
CA THR A 180 4.73 -26.10 -7.25
C THR A 180 4.51 -24.60 -7.36
N TYR A 181 5.59 -23.86 -7.61
CA TYR A 181 5.59 -22.43 -7.89
C TYR A 181 6.80 -22.10 -8.77
N ILE A 182 6.78 -20.93 -9.40
CA ILE A 182 7.90 -20.44 -10.20
C ILE A 182 8.88 -19.65 -9.34
N GLU A 183 10.17 -19.93 -9.50
CA GLU A 183 11.24 -19.12 -8.92
C GLU A 183 11.65 -18.01 -9.90
N ASP A 184 11.53 -16.77 -9.46
CA ASP A 184 11.93 -15.62 -10.25
C ASP A 184 13.40 -15.26 -9.95
N GLU A 185 14.27 -15.53 -10.92
CA GLU A 185 15.71 -15.28 -10.85
C GLU A 185 16.08 -13.79 -10.70
N SER A 186 15.19 -12.87 -11.09
CA SER A 186 15.44 -11.43 -10.96
C SER A 186 15.49 -10.95 -9.50
N ASN A 187 14.93 -11.75 -8.57
CA ASN A 187 15.04 -11.54 -7.12
C ASN A 187 16.49 -11.62 -6.61
N TYR A 188 17.42 -12.15 -7.42
CA TYR A 188 18.82 -12.26 -7.05
C TYR A 188 19.67 -11.03 -7.41
N SER A 189 19.12 -10.00 -8.06
CA SER A 189 19.92 -8.81 -8.43
C SER A 189 20.14 -7.84 -7.25
N GLU A 190 21.39 -7.63 -6.81
CA GLU A 190 21.73 -6.63 -5.78
C GLU A 190 21.75 -5.16 -6.28
N LYS A 191 21.43 -4.94 -7.55
CA LYS A 191 21.35 -3.59 -8.12
C LYS A 191 20.28 -2.73 -7.43
N PHE A 192 19.23 -3.36 -6.91
CA PHE A 192 18.10 -2.70 -6.29
C PHE A 192 18.24 -2.64 -4.77
N LEU A 193 17.92 -1.48 -4.18
CA LEU A 193 18.09 -1.24 -2.74
C LEU A 193 17.28 -2.24 -1.90
N ARG A 194 16.06 -2.59 -2.33
CA ARG A 194 15.23 -3.60 -1.64
C ARG A 194 15.90 -4.98 -1.62
N ASN A 195 16.45 -5.40 -2.75
CA ASN A 195 17.15 -6.69 -2.83
C ASN A 195 18.40 -6.71 -1.92
N ARG A 196 19.14 -5.60 -1.82
CA ARG A 196 20.25 -5.49 -0.84
C ARG A 196 19.77 -5.57 0.61
N ILE A 197 18.65 -4.92 0.94
CA ILE A 197 18.04 -5.03 2.28
C ILE A 197 17.71 -6.49 2.58
N ARG A 198 17.00 -7.17 1.66
CA ARG A 198 16.60 -8.57 1.79
C ARG A 198 17.78 -9.52 1.93
N LYS A 199 18.83 -9.34 1.12
CA LYS A 199 19.98 -10.25 1.07
C LYS A 199 21.01 -10.02 2.17
N ASN A 200 21.24 -8.77 2.56
CA ASN A 200 22.40 -8.42 3.39
C ASN A 200 21.96 -7.92 4.77
N ILE A 201 20.93 -7.07 4.85
CA ILE A 201 20.56 -6.41 6.10
C ILE A 201 19.65 -7.29 6.95
N ILE A 202 18.57 -7.84 6.39
CA ILE A 202 17.63 -8.68 7.15
C ILE A 202 18.34 -9.92 7.73
N PRO A 203 19.20 -10.66 6.98
CA PRO A 203 19.94 -11.79 7.55
C PRO A 203 20.88 -11.37 8.67
N ALA A 204 21.61 -10.26 8.53
CA ALA A 204 22.48 -9.75 9.59
C ALA A 204 21.69 -9.38 10.87
N LEU A 205 20.49 -8.80 10.74
CA LEU A 205 19.62 -8.52 11.89
C LEU A 205 19.15 -9.80 12.60
N ARG A 206 18.84 -10.85 11.83
CA ARG A 206 18.47 -12.17 12.36
C ARG A 206 19.66 -12.89 13.01
N GLU A 207 20.87 -12.68 12.50
CA GLU A 207 22.10 -13.19 13.11
C GLU A 207 22.39 -12.51 14.46
N CYS A 208 22.13 -11.20 14.56
CA CYS A 208 22.23 -10.46 15.83
C CYS A 208 21.23 -10.96 16.88
N ASP A 209 19.97 -11.21 16.48
CA ASP A 209 18.95 -11.79 17.36
C ASP A 209 17.96 -12.64 16.55
N SER A 210 17.92 -13.94 16.82
CA SER A 210 17.00 -14.89 16.16
C SER A 210 15.52 -14.54 16.36
N ARG A 211 15.18 -13.72 17.36
CA ARG A 211 13.81 -13.25 17.64
C ARG A 211 13.44 -12.01 16.81
N PHE A 212 14.33 -11.52 15.95
CA PHE A 212 14.16 -10.29 15.18
C PHE A 212 12.79 -10.20 14.50
N ASP A 213 12.35 -11.24 13.80
CA ASP A 213 11.09 -11.21 13.05
C ASP A 213 9.87 -10.97 13.96
N ILE A 214 9.82 -11.68 15.10
CA ILE A 214 8.75 -11.55 16.09
C ILE A 214 8.81 -10.16 16.76
N LYS A 215 10.01 -9.70 17.13
CA LYS A 215 10.20 -8.39 17.77
C LYS A 215 9.91 -7.23 16.82
N PHE A 216 10.22 -7.40 15.54
CA PHE A 216 9.85 -6.46 14.48
C PHE A 216 8.32 -6.36 14.38
N GLN A 217 7.62 -7.49 14.39
CA GLN A 217 6.16 -7.51 14.33
C GLN A 217 5.50 -6.87 15.57
N ASP A 218 6.02 -7.15 16.77
CA ASP A 218 5.60 -6.49 18.02
C ASP A 218 5.74 -4.96 17.89
N THR A 219 6.91 -4.52 17.41
CA THR A 219 7.22 -3.09 17.21
C THR A 219 6.30 -2.45 16.17
N LEU A 220 6.13 -3.09 15.02
CA LEU A 220 5.26 -2.59 13.95
C LEU A 220 3.81 -2.48 14.44
N THR A 221 3.33 -3.44 15.22
CA THR A 221 1.98 -3.42 15.82
C THR A 221 1.80 -2.26 16.78
N ALA A 222 2.80 -1.97 17.64
CA ALA A 222 2.76 -0.83 18.55
C ALA A 222 2.72 0.50 17.78
N LEU A 223 3.58 0.66 16.76
CA LEU A 223 3.61 1.85 15.91
C LEU A 223 2.29 2.08 15.16
N ILE A 224 1.66 1.01 14.67
CA ILE A 224 0.34 1.08 14.02
C ILE A 224 -0.70 1.62 15.00
N LYS A 225 -0.78 1.07 16.23
CA LYS A 225 -1.75 1.51 17.24
C LYS A 225 -1.56 2.97 17.63
N GLU A 226 -0.31 3.41 17.83
CA GLU A 226 -0.02 4.82 18.12
C GLU A 226 -0.39 5.74 16.96
N ASN A 227 -0.09 5.32 15.72
CA ASN A 227 -0.48 6.09 14.54
C ASN A 227 -2.00 6.18 14.38
N GLU A 228 -2.74 5.10 14.63
CA GLU A 228 -4.21 5.06 14.59
C GLU A 228 -4.83 5.99 15.63
N PHE A 229 -4.30 6.01 16.86
CA PHE A 229 -4.73 6.95 17.89
C PHE A 229 -4.52 8.41 17.46
N LEU A 230 -3.35 8.73 16.90
CA LEU A 230 -3.07 10.07 16.40
C LEU A 230 -3.91 10.43 15.16
N ASP A 231 -4.22 9.45 14.30
CA ASP A 231 -5.13 9.63 13.17
C ASP A 231 -6.55 9.96 13.67
N GLN A 232 -7.04 9.26 14.70
CA GLN A 232 -8.32 9.54 15.32
C GLN A 232 -8.36 10.95 15.92
N LEU A 233 -7.38 11.31 16.74
CA LEU A 233 -7.31 12.65 17.34
C LEU A 233 -7.23 13.75 16.28
N THR A 234 -6.47 13.51 15.20
CA THR A 234 -6.41 14.42 14.05
C THR A 234 -7.78 14.57 13.40
N ASN A 235 -8.53 13.48 13.21
CA ASN A 235 -9.86 13.51 12.60
C ASN A 235 -10.86 14.30 13.46
N ASP A 236 -10.86 14.08 14.76
CA ASP A 236 -11.76 14.75 15.69
C ASP A 236 -11.53 16.27 15.70
N ILE A 237 -10.26 16.69 15.70
CA ILE A 237 -9.91 18.11 15.60
C ILE A 237 -10.27 18.65 14.22
N PHE A 238 -10.00 17.90 13.15
CA PHE A 238 -10.25 18.32 11.77
C PHE A 238 -11.72 18.66 11.53
N ILE A 239 -12.63 17.77 11.99
CA ILE A 239 -14.08 17.95 11.81
C ILE A 239 -14.58 19.21 12.54
N ASN A 240 -14.04 19.49 13.73
CA ASN A 240 -14.43 20.67 14.51
C ASN A 240 -13.77 21.97 14.00
N MET A 241 -12.62 21.86 13.34
CA MET A 241 -11.82 23.00 12.91
C MET A 241 -12.18 23.51 11.52
N PHE A 242 -12.60 22.62 10.62
CA PHE A 242 -12.91 22.95 9.23
C PHE A 242 -14.41 23.00 8.97
N GLN A 243 -14.86 24.04 8.27
CA GLN A 243 -16.23 24.20 7.82
C GLN A 243 -16.28 24.38 6.31
N GLN A 244 -17.23 23.72 5.67
CA GLN A 244 -17.47 23.91 4.25
C GLN A 244 -18.20 25.24 4.03
N ASN A 245 -17.64 26.10 3.17
CA ASN A 245 -18.29 27.33 2.72
C ASN A 245 -18.19 27.41 1.19
N ASP A 246 -19.33 27.29 0.51
CA ASP A 246 -19.40 27.08 -0.94
C ASP A 246 -18.48 25.91 -1.40
N LYS A 247 -17.50 26.23 -2.24
CA LYS A 247 -16.51 25.28 -2.79
C LYS A 247 -15.23 25.18 -1.96
N LEU A 248 -15.12 25.92 -0.85
CA LEU A 248 -13.89 26.04 -0.07
C LEU A 248 -14.05 25.41 1.31
N LEU A 249 -13.04 24.67 1.74
CA LEU A 249 -12.91 24.22 3.12
C LEU A 249 -12.14 25.27 3.93
N ILE A 250 -12.84 25.93 4.87
CA ILE A 250 -12.30 27.02 5.68
C ILE A 250 -11.91 26.48 7.05
N GLY A 251 -10.63 26.64 7.42
CA GLY A 251 -10.09 26.24 8.71
C GLY A 251 -10.07 27.38 9.73
N ASN A 252 -10.30 27.06 10.99
CA ASN A 252 -10.15 27.98 12.11
C ASN A 252 -8.69 28.09 12.55
N LEU A 253 -8.08 29.26 12.35
CA LEU A 253 -6.68 29.54 12.65
C LEU A 253 -6.38 29.46 14.15
N LYS A 254 -7.28 29.96 15.02
CA LYS A 254 -7.06 29.96 16.47
C LYS A 254 -7.01 28.53 16.99
N THR A 255 -7.94 27.68 16.55
CA THR A 255 -7.95 26.26 16.87
C THR A 255 -6.68 25.58 16.37
N PHE A 256 -6.28 25.82 15.11
CA PHE A 256 -5.06 25.24 14.54
C PHE A 256 -3.81 25.60 15.36
N LEU A 257 -3.61 26.89 15.65
CA LEU A 257 -2.44 27.37 16.38
C LEU A 257 -2.37 26.88 17.84
N ALA A 258 -3.52 26.53 18.43
CA ALA A 258 -3.59 25.95 19.78
C ALA A 258 -3.22 24.45 19.82
N THR A 259 -3.17 23.76 18.68
CA THR A 259 -2.81 22.33 18.62
C THR A 259 -1.29 22.11 18.70
N HIS A 260 -0.89 20.93 19.18
CA HIS A 260 0.51 20.48 19.19
C HIS A 260 1.09 20.40 17.77
N GLU A 261 2.38 20.65 17.59
CA GLU A 261 3.05 20.68 16.27
C GLU A 261 2.87 19.39 15.45
N VAL A 262 2.86 18.24 16.12
CA VAL A 262 2.60 16.93 15.49
C VAL A 262 1.21 16.90 14.85
N LEU A 263 0.20 17.46 15.53
CA LEU A 263 -1.16 17.55 15.01
C LEU A 263 -1.27 18.61 13.92
N GLN A 264 -0.57 19.74 14.04
CA GLN A 264 -0.51 20.76 12.98
C GLN A 264 -0.06 20.16 11.64
N ASN A 265 1.03 19.38 11.66
CA ASN A 265 1.54 18.67 10.47
C ASN A 265 0.49 17.71 9.88
N ARG A 266 -0.13 16.88 10.74
CA ARG A 266 -1.16 15.91 10.34
C ARG A 266 -2.42 16.57 9.78
N LEU A 267 -2.87 17.65 10.39
CA LEU A 267 -4.03 18.44 9.95
C LEU A 267 -3.79 19.07 8.57
N ILE A 268 -2.60 19.60 8.31
CA ILE A 268 -2.25 20.15 6.99
C ILE A 268 -2.24 19.05 5.93
N ILE A 269 -1.62 17.90 6.21
CA ILE A 269 -1.61 16.78 5.25
C ILE A 269 -3.05 16.34 4.96
N LYS A 270 -3.86 16.13 6.00
CA LYS A 270 -5.27 15.72 5.86
C LYS A 270 -6.07 16.73 5.04
N TRP A 271 -5.87 18.02 5.29
CA TRP A 271 -6.51 19.12 4.57
C TRP A 271 -6.14 19.15 3.09
N LEU A 272 -4.84 19.06 2.76
CA LEU A 272 -4.37 19.02 1.39
C LEU A 272 -4.91 17.79 0.64
N CYS A 273 -4.98 16.64 1.31
CA CYS A 273 -5.59 15.44 0.76
C CYS A 273 -7.10 15.62 0.51
N SER A 274 -7.86 16.26 1.40
CA SER A 274 -9.29 16.51 1.20
C SER A 274 -9.55 17.46 0.02
N GLU A 275 -8.66 18.41 -0.22
CA GLU A 275 -8.68 19.32 -1.38
C GLU A 275 -8.19 18.69 -2.68
N LYS A 276 -7.78 17.40 -2.65
CA LYS A 276 -7.29 16.63 -3.80
C LYS A 276 -6.18 17.36 -4.58
N VAL A 277 -5.23 17.98 -3.86
CA VAL A 277 -4.07 18.63 -4.49
C VAL A 277 -3.27 17.60 -5.31
N LYS A 278 -2.86 17.99 -6.52
CA LYS A 278 -2.23 17.08 -7.49
C LYS A 278 -0.70 17.13 -7.52
N PHE A 279 -0.07 17.79 -6.55
CA PHE A 279 1.39 17.91 -6.47
C PHE A 279 1.93 17.18 -5.24
N GLN A 280 3.22 16.85 -5.26
CA GLN A 280 3.87 16.12 -4.19
C GLN A 280 4.08 17.03 -2.97
N ILE A 281 3.62 16.57 -1.81
CA ILE A 281 3.76 17.29 -0.54
C ILE A 281 5.08 16.90 0.11
N SER A 282 6.00 17.86 0.26
CA SER A 282 7.27 17.68 0.98
C SER A 282 7.20 18.21 2.41
N SER A 283 8.16 17.81 3.26
CA SER A 283 8.29 18.36 4.61
C SER A 283 8.55 19.87 4.62
N ASN A 284 9.33 20.36 3.65
CA ASN A 284 9.59 21.79 3.48
C ASN A 284 8.32 22.55 3.12
N PHE A 285 7.48 21.96 2.26
CA PHE A 285 6.20 22.53 1.86
C PHE A 285 5.23 22.67 3.04
N ILE A 286 5.15 21.65 3.90
CA ILE A 286 4.33 21.71 5.12
C ILE A 286 4.87 22.78 6.07
N SER A 287 6.19 22.83 6.27
CA SER A 287 6.84 23.84 7.11
C SER A 287 6.55 25.27 6.61
N GLU A 288 6.55 25.49 5.30
CA GLU A 288 6.21 26.76 4.67
C GLU A 288 4.76 27.19 4.97
N ILE A 289 3.81 26.26 4.83
CA ILE A 289 2.40 26.49 5.20
C ILE A 289 2.28 26.87 6.67
N ILE A 290 2.91 26.11 7.58
CA ILE A 290 2.86 26.38 9.03
C ILE A 290 3.45 27.75 9.33
N LYS A 291 4.58 28.10 8.72
CA LYS A 291 5.24 29.40 8.91
C LYS A 291 4.33 30.55 8.47
N PHE A 292 3.64 30.40 7.34
CA PHE A 292 2.66 31.38 6.87
C PHE A 292 1.46 31.50 7.82
N LEU A 293 0.90 30.38 8.28
CA LEU A 293 -0.23 30.39 9.21
C LEU A 293 0.14 31.03 10.56
N LYS A 294 1.37 30.81 11.05
CA LYS A 294 1.91 31.42 12.27
C LYS A 294 2.29 32.90 12.14
N SER A 295 2.41 33.44 10.92
CA SER A 295 2.77 34.86 10.74
C SER A 295 1.67 35.78 11.27
N LYS A 296 2.02 37.02 11.65
CA LYS A 296 1.03 38.02 12.11
C LYS A 296 0.22 38.63 10.96
N GLU A 297 0.79 38.66 9.77
CA GLU A 297 0.20 39.30 8.59
C GLU A 297 -0.82 38.38 7.93
N GLY A 298 -2.02 38.89 7.67
CA GLY A 298 -2.99 38.26 6.77
C GLY A 298 -2.58 38.42 5.31
N GLY A 299 -3.30 37.75 4.41
CA GLY A 299 -3.07 37.84 2.96
C GLY A 299 -3.05 36.48 2.28
N SER A 300 -2.31 36.41 1.19
CA SER A 300 -2.20 35.21 0.34
C SER A 300 -0.74 34.89 0.07
N HIS A 301 -0.39 33.61 0.11
CA HIS A 301 0.95 33.11 -0.23
C HIS A 301 0.86 32.03 -1.29
N THR A 302 1.66 32.14 -2.34
CA THR A 302 1.67 31.17 -3.44
C THR A 302 2.49 29.96 -3.04
N LEU A 303 1.87 28.79 -3.07
CA LEU A 303 2.46 27.53 -2.63
C LEU A 303 3.07 26.73 -3.79
N HIS A 304 2.30 26.48 -4.85
CA HIS A 304 2.75 25.70 -6.00
C HIS A 304 1.91 26.03 -7.24
N GLN A 305 2.57 26.52 -8.30
CA GLN A 305 1.91 27.00 -9.52
C GLN A 305 0.81 28.02 -9.17
N ASN A 306 -0.46 27.65 -9.36
CA ASN A 306 -1.61 28.52 -9.13
C ASN A 306 -2.22 28.34 -7.73
N TRP A 307 -1.77 27.35 -6.97
CA TRP A 307 -2.28 27.11 -5.62
C TRP A 307 -1.77 28.16 -4.65
N LYS A 308 -2.69 28.81 -3.94
CA LYS A 308 -2.42 29.82 -2.91
C LYS A 308 -3.04 29.40 -1.60
N ILE A 309 -2.35 29.68 -0.51
CA ILE A 309 -2.94 29.67 0.84
C ILE A 309 -3.31 31.10 1.22
N ASN A 310 -4.51 31.24 1.78
CA ASN A 310 -5.07 32.52 2.18
C ASN A 310 -5.32 32.51 3.68
N LYS A 311 -5.11 33.65 4.33
CA LYS A 311 -5.37 33.85 5.76
C LYS A 311 -6.01 35.23 5.97
N LYS A 312 -7.19 35.26 6.58
CA LYS A 312 -7.93 36.49 6.90
C LYS A 312 -8.59 36.38 8.27
N GLY A 313 -8.25 37.28 9.18
CA GLY A 313 -8.75 37.25 10.56
C GLY A 313 -8.40 35.92 11.23
N THR A 314 -9.42 35.20 11.69
CA THR A 314 -9.28 33.88 12.35
C THR A 314 -9.44 32.70 11.40
N SER A 315 -9.44 32.92 10.09
CA SER A 315 -9.76 31.88 9.09
C SER A 315 -8.63 31.71 8.07
N PHE A 316 -8.47 30.50 7.58
CA PHE A 316 -7.56 30.18 6.48
C PHE A 316 -8.17 29.17 5.51
N TRP A 317 -7.79 29.23 4.23
CA TRP A 317 -8.24 28.32 3.18
C TRP A 317 -7.23 28.28 2.03
N ILE A 318 -7.39 27.32 1.11
CA ILE A 318 -6.58 27.22 -0.10
C ILE A 318 -7.47 27.56 -1.30
N SER A 319 -6.89 28.21 -2.29
CA SER A 319 -7.54 28.52 -3.57
C SER A 319 -6.61 28.21 -4.73
N LYS A 320 -7.17 28.04 -5.93
CA LYS A 320 -6.46 27.85 -7.19
C LYS A 320 -6.69 29.05 -8.10
#